data_AF-A0A2C6CQJ6-F1
#
_entry.id   AF-A0A2C6CQJ6-F1
#
_cell.length_a   1.000
_cell.length_b   1.000
_cell.length_c   1.000
_cell.angle_alpha   90.00
_cell.angle_beta   90.00
_cell.angle_gamma   90.00
#
_symmetry.space_group_name_H-M   'P 1'
#
loop_
_entity.id
_entity.type
_entity.pdbx_description
1 polymer ?
#
loop_
_entity_poly.entity_id
_entity_poly.type
_entity_poly.pdbx_seq_one_letter_code
_entity_poly.pdbx_strand_id
1 'polypeptide(L)'
;MAKQERGRGRRNDRNDKRGNNAESDLQEKMVSLNRVAKATKGGRTFSFAAVVVVGDGKGKVGHGLGKARDISEAISKASDVARKSMIKVPIHNGTIPHEQLGKYGAGKVLIRPASAGTGVIAGGAMRAVLEIAGVNDVLAKSQGSSNPHNVIKATIDALQKLRSPQTIARQRGISMEKLFEG
;
A
#
# COMPACT_ATOMS: atom_id res chain seq x y z
N MET A 1 56.67 -18.11 -36.25
CA MET A 1 55.53 -18.94 -35.80
C MET A 1 55.51 -18.90 -34.27
N ALA A 2 54.83 -17.95 -33.62
CA ALA A 2 53.38 -17.89 -33.35
C ALA A 2 52.87 -18.97 -32.38
N LYS A 3 52.82 -18.64 -31.08
CA LYS A 3 51.61 -18.72 -30.23
C LYS A 3 51.92 -18.28 -28.79
N GLN A 4 51.46 -17.07 -28.42
CA GLN A 4 51.24 -16.66 -27.04
C GLN A 4 49.85 -17.17 -26.61
N GLU A 5 49.80 -17.93 -25.53
CA GLU A 5 48.56 -18.33 -24.87
C GLU A 5 47.94 -17.12 -24.16
N ARG A 6 46.78 -16.66 -24.64
CA ARG A 6 45.94 -15.70 -23.93
C ARG A 6 44.97 -16.46 -23.04
N GLY A 7 45.34 -16.63 -21.77
CA GLY A 7 44.44 -17.11 -20.73
C GLY A 7 43.20 -16.21 -20.65
N ARG A 8 42.03 -16.75 -21.00
CA ARG A 8 40.74 -16.08 -20.82
C ARG A 8 40.40 -16.09 -19.33
N GLY A 9 40.65 -14.96 -18.66
CA GLY A 9 40.20 -14.73 -17.29
C GLY A 9 38.68 -14.93 -17.19
N ARG A 10 38.27 -15.92 -16.39
CA ARG A 10 36.88 -16.07 -15.93
C ARG A 10 36.50 -14.79 -15.19
N ARG A 11 35.65 -13.96 -15.80
CA ARG A 11 34.94 -12.89 -15.09
C ARG A 11 34.04 -13.57 -14.07
N ASN A 12 34.44 -13.46 -12.83
CA ASN A 12 33.69 -13.89 -11.67
C ASN A 12 32.53 -12.90 -11.54
N ASP A 13 31.35 -13.26 -12.08
CA ASP A 13 30.09 -12.58 -11.78
C ASP A 13 29.82 -12.76 -10.29
N ARG A 14 30.36 -11.82 -9.49
CA ARG A 14 30.03 -11.70 -8.08
C ARG A 14 28.60 -11.23 -8.04
N ASN A 15 27.72 -12.23 -8.02
CA ASN A 15 26.31 -12.14 -7.68
C ASN A 15 26.16 -11.15 -6.52
N ASP A 16 25.63 -9.98 -6.84
CA ASP A 16 25.37 -8.86 -5.95
C ASP A 16 24.23 -9.24 -5.00
N LYS A 17 24.50 -10.19 -4.07
CA LYS A 17 23.63 -10.52 -2.94
C LYS A 17 23.70 -9.42 -1.87
N ARG A 18 23.53 -8.17 -2.28
CA ARG A 18 23.23 -7.01 -1.43
C ARG A 18 21.76 -6.60 -1.57
N GLY A 19 20.89 -7.55 -1.91
CA GLY A 19 19.46 -7.35 -1.94
C GLY A 19 18.83 -7.54 -0.55
N ASN A 20 18.40 -6.42 0.03
CA ASN A 20 17.11 -6.31 0.72
C ASN A 20 16.94 -6.88 2.13
N ASN A 21 17.76 -6.42 3.09
CA ASN A 21 17.36 -6.50 4.51
C ASN A 21 16.20 -5.53 4.87
N ALA A 22 15.75 -4.70 3.91
CA ALA A 22 14.58 -3.83 4.05
C ALA A 22 13.26 -4.48 3.58
N GLU A 23 13.31 -5.66 2.94
CA GLU A 23 12.11 -6.42 2.55
C GLU A 23 11.60 -7.33 3.67
N SER A 24 12.38 -7.59 4.73
CA SER A 24 12.05 -8.60 5.75
C SER A 24 10.87 -8.22 6.64
N ASP A 25 10.56 -6.93 6.78
CA ASP A 25 9.60 -6.44 7.76
C ASP A 25 8.27 -6.00 7.12
N LEU A 26 8.09 -6.23 5.81
CA LEU A 26 6.85 -5.88 5.12
C LEU A 26 5.79 -6.95 5.36
N GLN A 27 4.66 -6.52 5.91
CA GLN A 27 3.45 -7.33 6.04
C GLN A 27 2.61 -7.21 4.78
N GLU A 28 2.08 -8.34 4.31
CA GLU A 28 1.21 -8.40 3.14
C GLU A 28 -0.18 -8.89 3.55
N LYS A 29 -1.23 -8.25 3.03
CA LYS A 29 -2.62 -8.64 3.27
C LYS A 29 -3.39 -8.70 1.96
N MET A 30 -3.95 -9.87 1.67
CA MET A 30 -4.88 -10.04 0.55
C MET A 30 -6.23 -9.41 0.90
N VAL A 31 -6.77 -8.58 -0.01
CA VAL A 31 -8.08 -7.96 0.16
C VAL A 31 -9.16 -8.65 -0.67
N SER A 32 -8.85 -9.02 -1.91
CA SER A 32 -9.79 -9.64 -2.82
C SER A 32 -9.09 -10.57 -3.80
N LEU A 33 -9.70 -11.71 -4.07
CA LEU A 33 -9.30 -12.67 -5.08
C LEU A 33 -10.52 -12.99 -5.95
N ASN A 34 -10.42 -12.69 -7.24
CA ASN A 34 -11.52 -12.87 -8.19
C ASN A 34 -11.09 -13.80 -9.32
N ARG A 35 -11.88 -14.83 -9.62
CA ARG A 35 -11.72 -15.62 -10.84
C ARG A 35 -12.41 -14.90 -12.00
N VAL A 36 -11.62 -14.40 -12.94
CA VAL A 36 -12.10 -13.72 -14.15
C VAL A 36 -12.04 -14.66 -15.35
N ALA A 37 -12.97 -14.52 -16.30
CA ALA A 37 -13.08 -15.40 -17.45
C ALA A 37 -13.13 -14.61 -18.76
N LYS A 38 -12.38 -15.06 -19.77
CA LYS A 38 -12.49 -14.58 -21.16
C LYS A 38 -13.17 -15.66 -22.01
N ALA A 39 -14.20 -15.29 -22.76
CA ALA A 39 -14.84 -16.18 -23.73
C ALA A 39 -13.97 -16.34 -24.99
N THR A 40 -13.92 -17.55 -25.52
CA THR A 40 -13.16 -17.95 -26.71
C THR A 40 -14.02 -18.90 -27.57
N LYS A 41 -13.59 -19.16 -28.81
CA LYS A 41 -14.33 -20.04 -29.74
C LYS A 41 -14.59 -21.45 -29.16
N GLY A 42 -13.72 -21.95 -28.28
CA GLY A 42 -13.81 -23.28 -27.68
C GLY A 42 -14.23 -23.32 -26.21
N GLY A 43 -14.70 -22.21 -25.62
CA GLY A 43 -15.12 -22.16 -24.22
C GLY A 43 -14.63 -20.92 -23.48
N ARG A 44 -14.38 -21.05 -22.17
CA ARG A 44 -13.95 -19.94 -21.30
C ARG A 44 -12.55 -20.21 -20.74
N THR A 45 -11.63 -19.27 -20.98
CA THR A 45 -10.31 -19.29 -20.36
C THR A 45 -10.36 -18.50 -19.05
N PHE A 46 -10.01 -19.15 -17.93
CA PHE A 46 -10.01 -18.53 -16.62
C PHE A 46 -8.65 -17.91 -16.27
N SER A 47 -8.67 -16.90 -15.41
CA SER A 47 -7.50 -16.30 -14.77
C SER A 47 -7.92 -15.80 -13.40
N PHE A 48 -6.97 -15.58 -12.51
CA PHE A 48 -7.21 -15.02 -11.18
C PHE A 48 -6.66 -13.61 -11.13
N ALA A 49 -7.44 -12.70 -10.56
CA ALA A 49 -7.04 -11.33 -10.26
C ALA A 49 -7.03 -11.16 -8.74
N ALA A 50 -5.88 -10.76 -8.20
CA ALA A 50 -5.68 -10.52 -6.78
C ALA A 50 -5.42 -9.04 -6.52
N VAL A 51 -5.97 -8.53 -5.41
CA VAL A 51 -5.64 -7.22 -4.86
C VAL A 51 -4.99 -7.42 -3.52
N VAL A 52 -3.76 -6.91 -3.39
CA VAL A 52 -2.93 -7.05 -2.19
C VAL A 52 -2.53 -5.67 -1.70
N VAL A 53 -2.45 -5.53 -0.39
CA VAL A 53 -1.94 -4.36 0.30
C VAL A 53 -0.68 -4.77 1.05
N VAL A 54 0.36 -3.96 0.99
CA VAL A 54 1.67 -4.22 1.62
C VAL A 54 2.09 -3.00 2.43
N GLY A 55 2.73 -3.20 3.58
CA GLY A 55 3.21 -2.11 4.42
C GLY A 55 4.05 -2.57 5.60
N ASP A 56 4.64 -1.62 6.30
CA ASP A 56 5.61 -1.86 7.38
C ASP A 56 5.01 -1.72 8.79
N GLY A 57 3.71 -1.43 8.90
CA GLY A 57 3.05 -1.14 10.18
C GLY A 57 3.57 0.12 10.88
N LYS A 58 4.42 0.92 10.22
CA LYS A 58 5.10 2.11 10.77
C LYS A 58 4.79 3.36 9.94
N GLY A 59 3.67 3.36 9.23
CA GLY A 59 3.24 4.47 8.39
C GLY A 59 3.71 4.40 6.95
N LYS A 60 4.11 3.23 6.42
CA LYS A 60 4.18 3.00 4.97
C LYS A 60 3.18 1.97 4.52
N VAL A 61 2.46 2.29 3.45
CA VAL A 61 1.48 1.38 2.84
C VAL A 61 1.46 1.53 1.33
N GLY A 62 1.30 0.43 0.62
CA GLY A 62 1.17 0.34 -0.83
C GLY A 62 0.10 -0.68 -1.21
N HIS A 63 -0.35 -0.63 -2.46
CA HIS A 63 -1.37 -1.54 -2.95
C HIS A 63 -1.03 -1.99 -4.38
N GLY A 64 -1.41 -3.21 -4.71
CA GLY A 64 -1.10 -3.80 -6.00
C GLY A 64 -2.24 -4.65 -6.52
N LEU A 65 -2.30 -4.73 -7.85
CA LEU A 65 -3.17 -5.64 -8.57
C LEU A 65 -2.29 -6.59 -9.36
N GLY A 66 -2.52 -7.88 -9.19
CA GLY A 66 -1.88 -8.92 -9.96
C GLY A 66 -2.90 -9.78 -10.68
N LYS A 67 -2.56 -10.24 -11.88
CA LYS A 67 -3.40 -11.17 -12.64
C LYS A 67 -2.53 -12.25 -13.27
N ALA A 68 -2.91 -13.51 -13.08
CA ALA A 68 -2.23 -14.65 -13.65
C ALA A 68 -3.20 -15.83 -13.85
N ARG A 69 -2.72 -16.93 -14.45
CA ARG A 69 -3.51 -18.17 -14.58
C ARG A 69 -3.52 -18.98 -13.29
N ASP A 70 -2.46 -18.88 -12.51
CA ASP A 70 -2.35 -19.45 -11.17
C ASP A 70 -2.61 -18.39 -10.09
N ILE A 71 -3.14 -18.83 -8.94
CA ILE A 71 -3.48 -17.96 -7.82
C ILE A 71 -2.21 -17.42 -7.16
N SER A 72 -1.24 -18.29 -6.88
CA SER A 72 0.01 -17.93 -6.22
C SER A 72 0.77 -16.90 -7.03
N GLU A 73 0.89 -17.12 -8.35
CA GLU A 73 1.51 -16.18 -9.27
C GLU A 73 0.77 -14.83 -9.34
N ALA A 74 -0.56 -14.82 -9.26
CA ALA A 74 -1.34 -13.59 -9.23
C ALA A 74 -1.07 -12.77 -7.96
N ILE A 75 -0.92 -13.44 -6.81
CA ILE A 75 -0.60 -12.81 -5.53
C ILE A 75 0.81 -12.22 -5.57
N SER A 76 1.83 -13.00 -5.98
CA SER A 76 3.21 -12.51 -6.06
C SER A 76 3.32 -11.27 -6.97
N LYS A 77 2.67 -11.29 -8.14
CA LYS A 77 2.63 -10.11 -9.03
C LYS A 77 1.96 -8.91 -8.37
N ALA A 78 0.91 -9.12 -7.58
CA ALA A 78 0.25 -8.04 -6.86
C ALA A 78 1.18 -7.46 -5.77
N SER A 79 1.87 -8.31 -5.02
CA SER A 79 2.83 -7.89 -3.98
C SER A 79 4.00 -7.09 -4.57
N ASP A 80 4.56 -7.52 -5.69
CA ASP A 80 5.65 -6.80 -6.37
C ASP A 80 5.24 -5.40 -6.82
N VAL A 81 4.02 -5.25 -7.33
CA VAL A 81 3.45 -3.95 -7.70
C VAL A 81 3.20 -3.11 -6.45
N ALA A 82 2.67 -3.71 -5.39
CA ALA A 82 2.37 -3.01 -4.14
C ALA A 82 3.63 -2.39 -3.52
N ARG A 83 4.74 -3.13 -3.47
CA ARG A 83 6.05 -2.68 -2.95
C ARG A 83 6.55 -1.43 -3.68
N LYS A 84 6.32 -1.31 -4.98
CA LYS A 84 6.71 -0.13 -5.79
C LYS A 84 5.82 1.09 -5.55
N SER A 85 4.61 0.89 -5.03
CA SER A 85 3.58 1.93 -4.85
C SER A 85 3.48 2.48 -3.42
N MET A 86 4.48 2.21 -2.57
CA MET A 86 4.43 2.60 -1.16
C MET A 86 4.39 4.11 -0.96
N ILE A 87 3.50 4.55 -0.09
CA ILE A 87 3.34 5.93 0.34
C ILE A 87 3.60 6.07 1.84
N LYS A 88 4.02 7.25 2.28
CA LYS A 88 4.16 7.57 3.70
C LYS A 88 2.88 8.19 4.24
N VAL A 89 2.36 7.63 5.32
CA VAL A 89 1.17 8.08 6.04
C VAL A 89 1.61 8.79 7.31
N PRO A 90 1.15 10.03 7.58
CA PRO A 90 1.40 10.69 8.85
C PRO A 90 0.54 10.05 9.94
N ILE A 91 1.17 9.40 10.91
CA ILE A 91 0.51 8.80 12.08
C ILE A 91 0.96 9.58 13.32
N HIS A 92 0.01 9.89 14.20
CA HIS A 92 0.27 10.56 15.47
C HIS A 92 -0.41 9.77 16.59
N ASN A 93 0.38 9.29 17.56
CA ASN A 93 -0.12 8.50 18.71
C ASN A 93 -1.03 7.33 18.31
N GLY A 94 -0.72 6.63 17.22
CA GLY A 94 -1.51 5.50 16.73
C GLY A 94 -2.80 5.87 15.98
N THR A 95 -3.08 7.16 15.77
CA THR A 95 -4.22 7.66 14.99
C THR A 95 -3.80 8.61 13.86
N ILE A 96 -4.77 9.07 13.06
CA ILE A 96 -4.55 10.07 11.99
C ILE A 96 -4.60 11.51 12.55
N PRO A 97 -3.97 12.51 11.92
CA PRO A 97 -3.91 13.85 12.49
C PRO A 97 -5.23 14.65 12.45
N HIS A 98 -6.03 14.47 11.41
CA HIS A 98 -7.32 15.14 11.21
C HIS A 98 -8.22 14.31 10.30
N GLU A 99 -9.50 14.67 10.25
CA GLU A 99 -10.43 14.04 9.32
C GLU A 99 -10.14 14.40 7.86
N GLN A 100 -10.34 13.45 6.96
CA GLN A 100 -10.08 13.66 5.55
C GLN A 100 -11.03 12.86 4.67
N LEU A 101 -11.42 13.46 3.55
CA LEU A 101 -12.20 12.82 2.50
C LEU A 101 -11.26 12.36 1.37
N GLY A 102 -11.45 11.12 0.92
CA GLY A 102 -10.78 10.54 -0.23
C GLY A 102 -11.77 10.15 -1.33
N LYS A 103 -11.36 10.30 -2.58
CA LYS A 103 -12.18 9.95 -3.73
C LYS A 103 -11.35 9.34 -4.84
N TYR A 104 -11.79 8.20 -5.34
CA TYR A 104 -11.26 7.59 -6.55
C TYR A 104 -12.38 6.96 -7.37
N GLY A 105 -12.62 7.48 -8.58
CA GLY A 105 -13.79 7.10 -9.39
C GLY A 105 -15.10 7.27 -8.59
N ALA A 106 -15.85 6.18 -8.44
CA ALA A 106 -17.07 6.12 -7.62
C ALA A 106 -16.83 5.76 -6.14
N GLY A 107 -15.58 5.46 -5.74
CA GLY A 107 -15.21 5.25 -4.34
C GLY A 107 -15.10 6.59 -3.62
N LYS A 108 -15.88 6.75 -2.54
CA LYS A 108 -15.81 7.90 -1.63
C LYS A 108 -15.60 7.37 -0.22
N VAL A 109 -14.56 7.84 0.45
CA VAL A 109 -14.22 7.40 1.80
C VAL A 109 -14.01 8.60 2.71
N LEU A 110 -14.49 8.46 3.94
CA LEU A 110 -14.24 9.37 5.03
C LEU A 110 -13.36 8.65 6.04
N ILE A 111 -12.26 9.28 6.45
CA ILE A 111 -11.42 8.83 7.56
C ILE A 111 -11.43 9.91 8.64
N ARG A 112 -11.61 9.52 9.90
CA ARG A 112 -11.67 10.41 11.05
C ARG A 112 -10.84 9.84 12.20
N PRO A 113 -10.05 10.68 12.91
CA PRO A 113 -9.30 10.24 14.08
C PRO A 113 -10.25 9.76 15.18
N ALA A 114 -9.75 8.83 15.99
CA ALA A 114 -10.47 8.28 17.13
C ALA A 114 -9.61 8.39 18.39
N SER A 115 -10.26 8.33 19.55
CA SER A 115 -9.58 8.26 20.84
C SER A 115 -8.85 6.93 20.99
N ALA A 116 -7.78 6.93 21.79
CA ALA A 116 -7.02 5.71 22.08
C ALA A 116 -7.93 4.59 22.62
N GLY A 117 -7.76 3.37 22.09
CA GLY A 117 -8.55 2.20 22.49
C GLY A 117 -9.86 2.01 21.72
N THR A 118 -10.12 2.80 20.68
CA THR A 118 -11.29 2.61 19.79
C THR A 118 -11.08 1.44 18.82
N GLY A 119 -9.84 1.20 18.41
CA GLY A 119 -9.52 0.23 17.36
C GLY A 119 -9.85 0.74 15.95
N VAL A 120 -9.67 -0.14 14.96
CA VAL A 120 -9.91 0.14 13.54
C VAL A 120 -11.35 -0.21 13.15
N ILE A 121 -12.23 0.79 13.17
CA ILE A 121 -13.62 0.66 12.72
C ILE A 121 -13.72 1.11 11.27
N ALA A 122 -13.59 0.14 10.35
CA ALA A 122 -13.57 0.38 8.92
C ALA A 122 -14.17 -0.79 8.14
N GLY A 123 -14.68 -0.51 6.93
CA GLY A 123 -15.07 -1.56 5.97
C GLY A 123 -13.85 -2.39 5.51
N GLY A 124 -14.04 -3.67 5.17
CA GLY A 124 -12.95 -4.64 5.02
C GLY A 124 -11.76 -4.20 4.15
N ALA A 125 -12.03 -3.60 3.00
CA ALA A 125 -10.98 -3.11 2.10
C ALA A 125 -10.18 -1.93 2.70
N MET A 126 -10.84 -1.00 3.40
CA MET A 126 -10.18 0.11 4.08
C MET A 126 -9.44 -0.37 5.33
N ARG A 127 -10.04 -1.30 6.07
CA ARG A 127 -9.46 -1.91 7.27
C ARG A 127 -8.10 -2.54 6.95
N ALA A 128 -8.02 -3.31 5.87
CA ALA A 128 -6.76 -3.90 5.44
C ALA A 128 -5.66 -2.85 5.16
N VAL A 129 -6.02 -1.69 4.61
CA VAL A 129 -5.07 -0.58 4.39
C VAL A 129 -4.65 0.08 5.68
N LEU A 130 -5.59 0.36 6.59
CA LEU A 130 -5.33 1.08 7.84
C LEU A 130 -4.51 0.24 8.82
N GLU A 131 -4.80 -1.06 8.94
CA GLU A 131 -4.04 -1.99 9.78
C GLU A 131 -2.59 -2.14 9.28
N ILE A 132 -2.41 -2.36 7.97
CA ILE A 132 -1.07 -2.51 7.36
C ILE A 132 -0.28 -1.18 7.40
N ALA A 133 -0.96 -0.04 7.38
CA ALA A 133 -0.32 1.25 7.59
C ALA A 133 0.16 1.45 9.04
N GLY A 134 -0.34 0.68 10.01
CA GLY A 134 -0.01 0.85 11.43
C GLY A 134 -0.92 1.83 12.18
N VAL A 135 -2.13 2.06 11.67
CA VAL A 135 -3.14 2.88 12.36
C VAL A 135 -3.93 1.97 13.29
N ASN A 136 -3.91 2.28 14.58
CA ASN A 136 -4.58 1.49 15.61
C ASN A 136 -6.00 1.99 15.88
N ASP A 137 -6.18 3.32 15.93
CA ASP A 137 -7.43 3.96 16.35
C ASP A 137 -7.95 4.87 15.24
N VAL A 138 -9.02 4.46 14.56
CA VAL A 138 -9.60 5.24 13.45
C VAL A 138 -11.04 4.84 13.16
N LEU A 139 -11.86 5.84 12.84
CA LEU A 139 -13.21 5.65 12.31
C LEU A 139 -13.18 5.91 10.80
N ALA A 140 -13.55 4.92 9.99
CA ALA A 140 -13.57 5.08 8.55
C ALA A 140 -14.85 4.51 7.92
N LYS A 141 -15.44 5.27 7.00
CA LYS A 141 -16.67 4.89 6.31
C LYS A 141 -16.53 5.06 4.80
N SER A 142 -16.90 4.03 4.04
CA SER A 142 -17.16 4.17 2.61
C SER A 142 -18.58 4.71 2.42
N GLN A 143 -18.70 5.84 1.73
CA GLN A 143 -19.96 6.54 1.43
C GLN A 143 -20.33 6.43 -0.07
N GLY A 144 -19.64 5.56 -0.81
CA GLY A 144 -19.85 5.38 -2.24
C GLY A 144 -19.82 3.92 -2.64
N SER A 145 -19.06 3.61 -3.69
CA SER A 145 -18.90 2.23 -4.17
C SER A 145 -18.33 1.29 -3.11
N SER A 146 -18.83 0.05 -3.08
CA SER A 146 -18.29 -1.06 -2.28
C SER A 146 -17.17 -1.85 -2.99
N ASN A 147 -16.80 -1.47 -4.21
CA ASN A 147 -15.76 -2.17 -4.98
C ASN A 147 -14.39 -2.04 -4.28
N PRO A 148 -13.75 -3.15 -3.85
CA PRO A 148 -12.46 -3.12 -3.15
C PRO A 148 -11.37 -2.35 -3.89
N HIS A 149 -11.33 -2.44 -5.22
CA HIS A 149 -10.34 -1.73 -6.05
C HIS A 149 -10.43 -0.21 -5.90
N ASN A 150 -11.65 0.32 -5.91
CA ASN A 150 -11.87 1.77 -5.83
C ASN A 150 -11.76 2.26 -4.39
N VAL A 151 -12.26 1.46 -3.44
CA VAL A 151 -12.19 1.79 -2.02
C VAL A 151 -10.75 1.90 -1.55
N ILE A 152 -9.87 0.95 -1.87
CA ILE A 152 -8.44 1.01 -1.50
C ILE A 152 -7.80 2.26 -2.07
N LYS A 153 -7.99 2.55 -3.36
CA LYS A 153 -7.41 3.73 -4.00
C LYS A 153 -7.94 5.03 -3.40
N ALA A 154 -9.23 5.10 -3.08
CA ALA A 154 -9.82 6.24 -2.39
C ALA A 154 -9.26 6.41 -0.96
N THR A 155 -9.00 5.31 -0.24
CA THR A 155 -8.34 5.34 1.07
C THR A 155 -6.91 5.85 0.97
N ILE A 156 -6.14 5.35 0.00
CA ILE A 156 -4.78 5.84 -0.26
C ILE A 156 -4.80 7.34 -0.61
N ASP A 157 -5.74 7.80 -1.44
CA ASP A 157 -5.93 9.23 -1.74
C ASP A 157 -6.27 10.06 -0.49
N ALA A 158 -7.12 9.55 0.42
CA ALA A 158 -7.39 10.22 1.69
C ALA A 158 -6.12 10.34 2.55
N LEU A 159 -5.33 9.26 2.64
CA LEU A 159 -4.11 9.23 3.46
C LEU A 159 -3.00 10.14 2.89
N GLN A 160 -2.90 10.27 1.56
CA GLN A 160 -1.94 11.20 0.94
C GLN A 160 -2.24 12.66 1.22
N LYS A 161 -3.52 13.02 1.39
CA LYS A 161 -3.95 14.39 1.68
C LYS A 161 -3.71 14.80 3.13
N LEU A 162 -3.46 13.85 4.02
CA LEU A 162 -3.16 14.14 5.41
C LEU A 162 -1.87 14.93 5.52
N ARG A 163 -1.90 15.94 6.39
CA ARG A 163 -0.74 16.78 6.70
C ARG A 163 -0.39 16.63 8.18
N SER A 164 0.89 16.38 8.47
CA SER A 164 1.35 16.31 9.86
C SER A 164 1.38 17.71 10.49
N PRO A 165 1.14 17.83 11.82
CA PRO A 165 1.23 19.10 12.52
C PRO A 165 2.58 19.81 12.31
N GLN A 166 3.68 19.05 12.33
CA GLN A 166 5.04 19.54 12.05
C GLN A 166 5.17 20.16 10.66
N THR A 167 4.54 19.54 9.65
CA THR A 167 4.58 20.06 8.27
C THR A 167 3.81 21.37 8.18
N ILE A 168 2.66 21.48 8.86
CA ILE A 168 1.85 22.69 8.90
C ILE A 168 2.54 23.82 9.66
N ALA A 169 3.13 23.55 10.82
CA ALA A 169 3.89 24.54 11.61
C ALA A 169 5.03 25.14 10.76
N ARG A 170 5.79 24.29 10.06
CA ARG A 170 6.85 24.72 9.16
C ARG A 170 6.34 25.54 7.97
N GLN A 171 5.20 25.14 7.38
CA GLN A 171 4.59 25.88 6.27
C GLN A 171 4.09 27.26 6.69
N ARG A 172 3.58 27.38 7.92
CA ARG A 172 3.06 28.65 8.47
C ARG A 172 4.14 29.53 9.10
N GLY A 173 5.34 28.99 9.39
CA GLY A 173 6.41 29.70 10.09
C GLY A 173 6.11 29.96 11.57
N ILE A 174 5.28 29.13 12.19
CA ILE A 174 4.80 29.28 13.57
C ILE A 174 5.37 28.15 14.44
N SER A 175 5.60 28.40 15.73
CA SER A 175 6.01 27.37 16.69
C SER A 175 4.92 26.30 16.89
N MET A 176 5.31 25.11 17.33
CA MET A 176 4.36 24.00 17.55
C MET A 176 3.35 24.32 18.65
N GLU A 177 3.77 24.99 19.72
CA GLU A 177 2.90 25.42 20.84
C GLU A 177 1.80 26.35 20.34
N LYS A 178 2.17 27.39 19.59
CA LYS A 178 1.21 28.34 19.03
C LYS A 178 0.25 27.70 18.01
N LEU A 179 0.64 26.61 17.34
CA LEU A 179 -0.26 25.87 16.45
C LEU A 179 -1.41 25.18 17.20
N PHE A 180 -1.16 24.73 18.44
CA PHE A 180 -2.16 24.04 19.26
C PHE A 180 -2.94 24.99 20.18
N GLU A 181 -2.32 26.09 20.61
CA GLU A 181 -2.91 27.04 21.57
C GLU A 181 -3.69 28.19 20.90
N GLY A 182 -3.43 28.50 19.62
CA GLY A 182 -4.11 29.56 18.86
C GLY A 182 -3.39 30.89 18.89
#